data_AF-A0A1I5Y6V7-F1
#
_entry.id   AF-A0A1I5Y6V7-F1
#
_cell.length_a   1.000
_cell.length_b   1.000
_cell.length_c   1.000
_cell.angle_alpha   90.00
_cell.angle_beta   90.00
_cell.angle_gamma   90.00
#
_symmetry.space_group_name_H-M   'P 1'
#
loop_
_entity.id
_entity.type
_entity.pdbx_description
1 polymer ?
#
loop_
_entity_poly.entity_id
_entity_poly.type
_entity_poly.pdbx_seq_one_letter_code
_entity_poly.pdbx_strand_id
1 'polypeptide(L)' 'MQKNAGLLLFSINLLIVFGSGFVISYVRTGDFYIGQMIGTAAGIILFVPFLIWRIRNKYS' A
#
# COMPACT_ATOMS: atom_id res chain seq x y z
N MET A 1 7.22 -16.72 -13.76
CA MET A 1 7.01 -15.95 -12.51
C MET A 1 7.17 -14.42 -12.71
N GLN A 2 6.58 -13.80 -13.75
CA GLN A 2 6.80 -12.36 -14.04
C GLN A 2 5.52 -11.49 -13.95
N LYS A 3 4.32 -12.08 -14.08
CA LYS A 3 3.06 -11.33 -14.11
C LYS A 3 2.72 -10.58 -12.81
N ASN A 4 3.21 -11.06 -11.67
CA ASN A 4 2.77 -10.55 -10.36
C ASN A 4 3.71 -9.45 -9.82
N ALA A 5 4.92 -9.29 -10.40
CA ALA A 5 5.89 -8.30 -9.92
C ALA A 5 5.41 -6.85 -10.11
N GLY A 6 4.73 -6.56 -11.22
CA GLY A 6 4.17 -5.23 -11.50
C GLY A 6 3.07 -4.82 -10.53
N LEU A 7 2.17 -5.74 -10.17
CA LEU A 7 1.13 -5.51 -9.17
C LEU A 7 1.69 -5.21 -7.77
N LEU A 8 2.81 -5.86 -7.41
CA LEU A 8 3.48 -5.62 -6.15
C LEU A 8 4.16 -4.24 -6.14
N LEU A 9 4.90 -3.91 -7.22
CA LEU A 9 5.52 -2.59 -7.36
C LEU A 9 4.48 -1.47 -7.34
N PHE A 10 3.35 -1.68 -8.02
CA PHE A 10 2.24 -0.74 -8.05
C PHE A 10 1.62 -0.56 -6.66
N SER A 11 1.38 -1.65 -5.92
CA SER A 11 0.86 -1.57 -4.55
C SER A 11 1.81 -0.84 -3.61
N ILE A 12 3.13 -1.08 -3.73
CA ILE A 12 4.15 -0.37 -2.94
C ILE A 12 4.13 1.13 -3.26
N ASN A 13 4.09 1.50 -4.54
CA ASN A 13 4.04 2.91 -4.94
C ASN A 13 2.77 3.61 -4.44
N LEU A 14 1.61 2.94 -4.51
CA LEU A 14 0.36 3.43 -3.91
C LEU A 14 0.50 3.67 -2.41
N LEU A 15 1.10 2.72 -1.68
CA LEU A 15 1.31 2.83 -0.23
C LEU A 15 2.31 3.95 0.11
N ILE A 16 3.36 4.14 -0.69
CA ILE A 16 4.32 5.22 -0.50
C ILE A 16 3.66 6.56 -0.78
N VAL A 17 3.00 6.76 -1.93
CA VAL A 17 2.43 8.05 -2.32
C VAL A 17 1.27 8.45 -1.40
N PHE A 18 0.28 7.57 -1.23
CA PHE A 18 -0.89 7.88 -0.41
C PHE A 18 -0.60 7.77 1.08
N GLY A 19 0.17 6.76 1.50
CA GLY A 19 0.51 6.55 2.91
C GLY A 19 1.46 7.61 3.46
N SER A 20 2.51 8.00 2.71
CA SER A 20 3.36 9.10 3.16
C SER A 20 2.62 10.44 3.16
N GLY A 21 1.79 10.70 2.15
CA GLY A 21 0.92 11.88 2.12
C GLY A 21 0.00 11.95 3.34
N PHE A 22 -0.62 10.81 3.68
CA PHE A 22 -1.47 10.70 4.87
C PHE A 22 -0.70 10.94 6.16
N VAL A 23 0.45 10.28 6.37
CA VAL A 23 1.26 10.44 7.59
C VAL A 23 1.80 11.87 7.71
N ILE A 24 2.26 12.47 6.62
CA ILE A 24 2.77 13.85 6.61
C ILE A 24 1.64 14.83 6.93
N SER A 25 0.48 14.73 6.27
CA SER A 25 -0.67 15.61 6.55
C SER A 25 -1.16 15.45 7.98
N TYR A 26 -1.23 14.21 8.48
CA TYR A 26 -1.68 13.90 9.83
C TYR A 26 -0.74 14.47 10.89
N VAL A 27 0.58 14.26 10.75
CA VAL A 27 1.59 14.72 11.71
C VAL A 27 1.79 16.24 11.64
N ARG A 28 1.73 16.83 10.45
CA ARG A 28 2.05 18.26 10.25
C ARG A 28 0.89 19.19 10.53
N THR A 29 -0.32 18.81 10.11
CA THR A 29 -1.49 19.69 10.14
C THR A 29 -2.56 19.20 11.12
N GLY A 30 -2.54 17.92 11.50
CA GLY A 30 -3.63 17.29 12.28
C GLY A 30 -4.90 17.08 11.45
N ASP A 31 -4.86 17.43 10.15
CA ASP A 31 -6.01 17.33 9.25
C ASP A 31 -6.13 15.93 8.68
N PHE A 32 -7.30 15.33 8.90
CA PHE A 32 -7.67 14.03 8.36
C PHE A 32 -8.22 14.16 6.94
N TYR A 33 -7.34 14.04 5.94
CA TYR A 33 -7.76 13.96 4.55
C TYR A 33 -8.30 12.55 4.24
N ILE A 34 -9.63 12.42 4.25
CA ILE A 34 -10.36 11.19 3.89
C ILE A 34 -9.89 10.60 2.55
N GLY A 35 -9.57 11.43 1.55
CA GLY A 35 -9.05 10.96 0.26
C GLY A 35 -7.70 10.22 0.38
N GLN A 36 -6.76 10.75 1.18
CA GLN A 36 -5.47 10.10 1.45
C GLN A 36 -5.66 8.83 2.29
N MET A 37 -6.64 8.82 3.19
CA MET A 37 -6.98 7.66 4.01
C MET A 37 -7.54 6.51 3.17
N ILE A 38 -8.46 6.79 2.25
CA ILE A 38 -9.02 5.79 1.32
C ILE A 38 -7.93 5.26 0.38
N GLY A 39 -7.07 6.13 -0.16
CA GLY A 39 -5.95 5.70 -1.01
C GLY A 39 -4.96 4.80 -0.27
N THR A 40 -4.65 5.12 0.99
CA THR A 40 -3.79 4.30 1.85
C THR A 40 -4.44 2.96 2.17
N ALA A 41 -5.73 2.95 2.53
CA ALA A 41 -6.48 1.73 2.81
C ALA A 41 -6.56 0.81 1.58
N ALA A 42 -6.83 1.36 0.39
CA ALA A 42 -6.83 0.60 -0.86
C ALA A 42 -5.45 0.00 -1.16
N GLY A 43 -4.37 0.74 -0.93
CA GLY A 43 -3.00 0.26 -1.05
C GLY A 43 -2.70 -0.92 -0.10
N ILE A 44 -3.14 -0.82 1.16
CA ILE A 44 -2.98 -1.90 2.16
C ILE A 44 -3.78 -3.15 1.75
N ILE A 45 -5.04 -2.98 1.34
CA ILE A 45 -5.92 -4.08 0.92
C ILE A 45 -5.34 -4.84 -0.28
N LEU A 46 -4.63 -4.16 -1.20
CA LEU A 46 -3.94 -4.81 -2.31
C LEU A 46 -2.61 -5.45 -1.87
N PHE A 47 -1.87 -4.78 -0.99
CA PHE A 47 -0.54 -5.21 -0.58
C PHE A 47 -0.55 -6.43 0.35
N VAL A 48 -1.44 -6.48 1.35
CA VAL A 48 -1.50 -7.55 2.37
C VAL A 48 -1.76 -8.95 1.76
N PRO A 49 -2.82 -9.19 0.97
CA PRO A 49 -3.06 -10.50 0.37
C PRO A 49 -1.95 -10.89 -0.60
N PHE A 50 -1.37 -9.92 -1.31
CA PHE A 50 -0.24 -10.18 -2.20
C PHE A 50 1.02 -10.59 -1.42
N LEU A 51 1.29 -9.94 -0.28
CA LEU A 51 2.41 -10.29 0.59
C LEU A 51 2.23 -11.68 1.19
N ILE A 52 1.02 -12.01 1.66
CA ILE A 52 0.67 -13.34 2.18
C ILE A 52 0.85 -14.41 1.10
N TRP A 53 0.38 -14.16 -0.12
CA TRP A 53 0.59 -15.06 -1.25
C TRP A 53 2.08 -15.26 -1.53
N ARG A 54 2.87 -14.17 -1.54
CA ARG A 54 4.32 -14.24 -1.78
C ARG A 54 5.06 -15.01 -0.71
N ILE A 55 4.70 -14.85 0.57
CA ILE A 55 5.32 -15.60 1.68
C ILE A 55 4.98 -17.08 1.54
N ARG A 56 3.70 -17.44 1.32
CA ARG A 56 3.28 -18.84 1.12
C ARG A 56 3.98 -19.50 -0.08
N ASN A 57 4.12 -18.79 -1.20
CA ASN A 57 4.74 -19.32 -2.40
C ASN A 57 6.27 -19.41 -2.36
N LYS A 58 6.92 -18.78 -1.37
CA LYS A 58 8.37 -18.86 -1.16
C LYS A 58 8.77 -20.00 -0.21
N TYR A 59 7.80 -20.57 0.51
CA TYR A 59 7.95 -21.67 1.46
C TYR A 59 7.47 -23.03 0.92
N SER A 60 7.09 -23.11 -0.36
CA SER A 60 6.69 -24.36 -1.04
C SER A 60 7.66 -24.72 -2.15
#